data_AF-A0A535F282-F1
#
_entry.id   AF-A0A535F282-F1
#
_cell.length_a   1.000
_cell.length_b   1.000
_cell.length_c   1.000
_cell.angle_alpha   90.00
_cell.angle_beta   90.00
_cell.angle_gamma   90.00
#
_symmetry.space_group_name_H-M   'P 1'
#
loop_
_entity.id
_entity.type
_entity.pdbx_description
1 polymer ?
#
loop_
_entity_poly.entity_id
_entity_poly.type
_entity_poly.pdbx_seq_one_letter_code
_entity_poly.pdbx_strand_id
1 'polypeptide(L)'
;MPFDGPIPRQMFIETNLLEEVIAQQMLDYEGDALLIALTMSGGLYISLPGICSALGLNTRGQLQRIQRTEALLPGLCQLSLKTRGGTQRLNCLHIDILIPWLTGLQRRGMSAEEESKLEHYIAALSQALQQAFFTAQTPLPVSLPISLPDQMFLPFLAEEPAEPEAATFIKETPTRQEQAETTAQRAVPQDQTSEAAVAELLMAAEQQEPETHPPLTKELTPEESQQELRALLTSIPYINSATTLATTSYQEDRAIREATLARKAAWEEEPDFRRMRYIASNQLYVYVGDPEFPLSIAEALQRIRALGESTILTARLLLGLWNIRRTEQQLTKDGSAVIRVDEILEWRGVQKHSRTYSGSEKRFTDGYQWKHKQQVHQDIKLLEQCYLRGQHTINVRGRSRRFLIDGPYLRVTSVKETTQIEEGEPVGYFVAPGAWINTYEEYGHVFFAEIDRRIFQLHPHNDQIALRIALYLTEYWRQLTRTGSYEQPIIMQDLLHSSMVTVDEKHLTSRFAPRVEAAIQRLVEQGIIGEARLLTPIPQNKAQWGKEWLQAKWCMLPPLDLMQRYQHSASELVTTPPLSLKEKPTRGRKKRT
;
A
#
# COMPACT_ATOMS: atom_id res chain seq x y z
N MET A 1 -49.67 0.04 -11.67
CA MET A 1 -49.37 1.28 -12.41
C MET A 1 -48.06 1.82 -11.87
N PRO A 2 -47.00 1.99 -12.66
CA PRO A 2 -45.79 2.62 -12.17
C PRO A 2 -45.97 4.15 -12.25
N PHE A 3 -45.62 4.82 -11.16
CA PHE A 3 -45.54 6.27 -11.07
C PHE A 3 -44.37 6.74 -11.95
N ASP A 4 -44.69 7.33 -13.10
CA ASP A 4 -43.79 8.16 -13.88
C ASP A 4 -43.95 9.61 -13.39
N GLY A 5 -42.98 10.09 -12.64
CA GLY A 5 -42.91 11.49 -12.20
C GLY A 5 -41.50 11.80 -11.69
N PRO A 6 -40.93 12.98 -12.00
CA PRO A 6 -39.61 13.35 -11.54
C PRO A 6 -39.60 13.42 -10.01
N ILE A 7 -38.66 12.71 -9.40
CA ILE A 7 -38.41 12.76 -7.95
C ILE A 7 -38.16 14.23 -7.56
N PRO A 8 -38.89 14.80 -6.57
CA PRO A 8 -38.70 16.19 -6.18
C PRO A 8 -37.28 16.45 -5.67
N ARG A 9 -36.63 17.49 -6.21
CA ARG A 9 -35.28 17.98 -5.85
C ARG A 9 -35.10 18.44 -4.38
N GLN A 10 -36.09 18.24 -3.51
CA GLN A 10 -36.03 18.60 -2.09
C GLN A 10 -35.52 17.47 -1.19
N MET A 11 -35.26 16.27 -1.71
CA MET A 11 -34.84 15.12 -0.88
C MET A 11 -33.32 14.92 -0.74
N PHE A 12 -32.48 15.81 -1.27
CA PHE A 12 -31.01 15.70 -1.21
C PHE A 12 -30.33 16.67 -0.23
N ILE A 13 -31.07 17.34 0.66
CA ILE A 13 -30.49 18.26 1.66
C ILE A 13 -30.34 17.60 3.05
N GLU A 14 -30.86 16.38 3.26
CA GLU A 14 -30.86 15.72 4.58
C GLU A 14 -29.84 14.57 4.73
N THR A 15 -28.74 14.59 3.98
CA THR A 15 -27.57 13.74 4.26
C THR A 15 -26.36 14.57 4.72
N ASN A 16 -26.59 15.61 5.53
CA ASN A 16 -25.52 16.19 6.32
C ASN A 16 -25.31 15.26 7.53
N LEU A 17 -24.35 14.33 7.41
CA LEU A 17 -23.65 13.81 8.59
C LEU A 17 -23.26 15.04 9.42
N LEU A 18 -23.66 15.08 10.68
CA LEU A 18 -23.32 16.19 11.59
C LEU A 18 -21.82 16.14 11.85
N GLU A 19 -21.03 16.72 10.95
CA GLU A 19 -19.60 16.89 11.15
C GLU A 19 -19.38 17.89 12.29
N GLU A 20 -18.83 17.40 13.40
CA GLU A 20 -18.52 18.20 14.56
C GLU A 20 -17.15 18.86 14.38
N VAL A 21 -17.08 20.18 14.62
CA VAL A 21 -15.88 20.99 14.48
C VAL A 21 -15.05 20.89 15.76
N ILE A 22 -13.85 20.33 15.67
CA ILE A 22 -12.93 20.18 16.80
C ILE A 22 -11.99 21.38 16.99
N ALA A 23 -11.69 22.09 15.90
CA ALA A 23 -10.88 23.28 15.94
C ALA A 23 -11.28 24.25 14.82
N GLN A 24 -11.15 25.54 15.08
CA GLN A 24 -11.34 26.58 14.07
C GLN A 24 -10.34 27.71 14.30
N GLN A 25 -9.91 28.38 13.23
CA GLN A 25 -9.00 29.51 13.30
C GLN A 25 -9.21 30.48 12.14
N MET A 26 -8.70 31.70 12.31
CA MET A 26 -8.62 32.69 11.22
C MET A 26 -7.23 32.60 10.61
N LEU A 27 -7.17 32.40 9.30
CA LEU A 27 -5.95 32.44 8.51
C LEU A 27 -5.86 33.80 7.81
N ASP A 28 -4.82 34.56 8.12
CA ASP A 28 -4.47 35.76 7.36
C ASP A 28 -3.66 35.35 6.13
N TYR A 29 -4.23 35.53 4.94
CA TYR A 29 -3.62 35.13 3.66
C TYR A 29 -3.82 36.22 2.61
N GLU A 30 -2.71 36.73 2.04
CA GLU A 30 -2.74 37.82 1.05
C GLU A 30 -3.54 39.07 1.51
N GLY A 31 -3.52 39.34 2.81
CA GLY A 31 -4.26 40.44 3.45
C GLY A 31 -5.74 40.15 3.75
N ASP A 32 -6.24 38.96 3.43
CA ASP A 32 -7.61 38.53 3.71
C ASP A 32 -7.66 37.60 4.93
N ALA A 33 -8.69 37.77 5.76
CA ALA A 33 -8.95 36.90 6.91
C ALA A 33 -9.93 35.77 6.53
N LEU A 34 -9.42 34.55 6.40
CA LEU A 34 -10.16 33.36 5.99
C LEU A 34 -10.48 32.48 7.20
N LEU A 35 -11.78 32.22 7.43
CA LEU A 35 -12.22 31.33 8.51
C LEU A 35 -12.11 29.87 8.06
N ILE A 36 -11.38 29.07 8.82
CA ILE A 36 -11.08 27.67 8.52
C ILE A 36 -11.39 26.78 9.72
N ALA A 37 -11.78 25.53 9.45
CA ALA A 37 -12.28 24.59 10.45
C ALA A 37 -11.76 23.17 10.19
N LEU A 38 -11.42 22.48 11.28
CA LEU A 38 -11.06 21.07 11.30
C LEU A 38 -12.18 20.29 11.98
N THR A 39 -12.64 19.20 11.35
CA THR A 39 -13.72 18.36 11.87
C THR A 39 -13.20 17.08 12.52
N MET A 40 -14.05 16.38 13.31
CA MET A 40 -13.68 15.13 13.98
C MET A 40 -13.23 14.01 13.02
N SER A 41 -13.73 14.02 11.78
CA SER A 41 -13.31 13.08 10.73
C SER A 41 -11.92 13.39 10.15
N GLY A 42 -11.29 14.49 10.57
CA GLY A 42 -10.01 14.97 10.04
C GLY A 42 -10.15 15.84 8.77
N GLY A 43 -11.38 16.18 8.36
CA GLY A 43 -11.62 17.03 7.21
C GLY A 43 -11.27 18.48 7.48
N LEU A 44 -10.57 19.11 6.53
CA LEU A 44 -10.20 20.53 6.59
C LEU A 44 -11.11 21.34 5.67
N TYR A 45 -11.80 22.32 6.25
CA TYR A 45 -12.82 23.12 5.59
C TYR A 45 -12.51 24.61 5.64
N ILE A 46 -12.86 25.31 4.56
CA ILE A 46 -12.82 26.77 4.48
C ILE A 46 -14.24 27.34 4.32
N SER A 47 -14.51 28.46 4.98
CA SER A 47 -15.78 29.17 4.86
C SER A 47 -15.99 29.69 3.43
N LEU A 48 -17.03 29.21 2.74
CA LEU A 48 -17.39 29.66 1.40
C LEU A 48 -17.69 31.18 1.36
N PRO A 49 -18.46 31.76 2.30
CA PRO A 49 -18.62 33.21 2.38
C PRO A 49 -17.29 33.96 2.54
N GLY A 50 -16.37 33.45 3.37
CA GLY A 50 -15.07 34.09 3.62
C GLY A 50 -14.21 34.17 2.36
N ILE A 51 -14.02 33.06 1.67
CA ILE A 51 -13.23 33.03 0.43
C ILE A 51 -13.92 33.77 -0.73
N CYS A 52 -15.25 33.74 -0.82
CA CYS A 52 -15.96 34.54 -1.81
C CYS A 52 -15.75 36.04 -1.58
N SER A 53 -15.75 36.50 -0.33
CA SER A 53 -15.49 37.90 0.00
C SER A 53 -14.06 38.32 -0.36
N ALA A 54 -13.08 37.45 -0.10
CA ALA A 54 -11.68 37.71 -0.42
C ALA A 54 -11.43 37.85 -1.94
N LEU A 55 -12.16 37.09 -2.75
CA LEU A 55 -12.04 37.07 -4.21
C LEU A 55 -13.06 37.98 -4.94
N GLY A 56 -13.85 38.78 -4.22
CA GLY A 56 -14.86 39.66 -4.85
C GLY A 56 -16.05 38.91 -5.49
N LEU A 57 -16.30 37.67 -5.10
CA LEU A 57 -17.31 36.80 -5.71
C LEU A 57 -18.67 36.84 -4.99
N ASN A 58 -19.75 36.64 -5.76
CA ASN A 58 -21.09 36.49 -5.19
C ASN A 58 -21.28 35.12 -4.54
N THR A 59 -21.33 35.07 -3.20
CA THR A 59 -21.47 33.81 -2.44
C THR A 59 -22.70 33.00 -2.82
N ARG A 60 -23.86 33.64 -3.04
CA ARG A 60 -25.10 32.92 -3.40
C ARG A 60 -25.00 32.27 -4.78
N GLY A 61 -24.42 32.99 -5.75
CA GLY A 61 -24.16 32.47 -7.08
C GLY A 61 -23.18 31.30 -7.08
N GLN A 62 -22.10 31.39 -6.28
CA GLN A 62 -21.14 30.31 -6.14
C GLN A 62 -21.73 29.08 -5.45
N LEU A 63 -22.52 29.26 -4.39
CA LEU A 63 -23.23 28.15 -3.74
C LEU A 63 -24.16 27.42 -4.71
N GLN A 64 -24.97 28.15 -5.49
CA GLN A 64 -25.84 27.55 -6.51
C GLN A 64 -25.05 26.82 -7.59
N ARG A 65 -23.89 27.36 -7.97
CA ARG A 65 -23.01 26.73 -8.95
C ARG A 65 -22.46 25.41 -8.42
N ILE A 66 -21.90 25.40 -7.21
CA ILE A 66 -21.37 24.19 -6.55
C ILE A 66 -22.47 23.13 -6.44
N GLN A 67 -23.67 23.51 -6.01
CA GLN A 67 -24.81 22.60 -5.90
C GLN A 67 -25.27 22.01 -7.24
N ARG A 68 -25.00 22.68 -8.37
CA ARG A 68 -25.33 22.19 -9.72
C ARG A 68 -24.19 21.38 -10.36
N THR A 69 -22.99 21.41 -9.79
CA THR A 69 -21.82 20.70 -10.31
C THR A 69 -21.62 19.41 -9.51
N GLU A 70 -21.95 18.27 -10.11
CA GLU A 70 -21.90 16.95 -9.48
C GLU A 70 -20.52 16.63 -8.86
N ALA A 71 -19.42 17.05 -9.50
CA ALA A 71 -18.07 16.84 -9.00
C ALA A 71 -17.70 17.68 -7.75
N LEU A 72 -18.38 18.82 -7.51
CA LEU A 72 -18.10 19.72 -6.38
C LEU A 72 -19.06 19.50 -5.21
N LEU A 73 -20.23 18.90 -5.46
CA LEU A 73 -21.26 18.68 -4.46
C LEU A 73 -20.77 17.87 -3.24
N PRO A 74 -19.97 16.79 -3.38
CA PRO A 74 -19.56 15.97 -2.25
C PRO A 74 -18.70 16.70 -1.21
N GLY A 75 -17.98 17.76 -1.59
CA GLY A 75 -17.14 18.53 -0.66
C GLY A 75 -17.81 19.76 -0.08
N LEU A 76 -19.11 20.00 -0.34
CA LEU A 76 -19.87 21.10 0.23
C LEU A 76 -20.57 20.63 1.51
N CYS A 77 -20.21 21.22 2.66
CA CYS A 77 -20.77 20.85 3.96
C CYS A 77 -21.23 22.10 4.74
N GLN A 78 -22.26 21.96 5.58
CA GLN A 78 -22.71 23.04 6.44
C GLN A 78 -22.21 22.84 7.88
N LEU A 79 -21.27 23.68 8.32
CA LEU A 79 -20.63 23.57 9.62
C LEU A 79 -21.08 24.68 10.58
N SER A 80 -21.15 24.36 11.88
CA SER A 80 -21.44 25.35 12.93
C SER A 80 -20.13 25.98 13.41
N LEU A 81 -19.87 27.24 13.04
CA LEU A 81 -18.62 27.95 13.32
C LEU A 81 -18.87 29.17 14.22
N LYS A 82 -17.96 29.44 15.16
CA LYS A 82 -17.96 30.68 15.95
C LYS A 82 -17.45 31.83 15.08
N THR A 83 -18.33 32.79 14.82
CA THR A 83 -18.03 34.03 14.10
C THR A 83 -18.07 35.21 15.08
N ARG A 84 -17.72 36.42 14.61
CA ARG A 84 -17.87 37.66 15.41
C ARG A 84 -19.31 37.89 15.91
N GLY A 85 -20.32 37.35 15.21
CA GLY A 85 -21.73 37.41 15.57
C GLY A 85 -22.25 36.22 16.36
N GLY A 86 -21.36 35.38 16.92
CA GLY A 86 -21.71 34.14 17.61
C GLY A 86 -21.64 32.90 16.73
N THR A 87 -22.12 31.76 17.24
CA THR A 87 -22.13 30.49 16.51
C THR A 87 -23.15 30.54 15.37
N GLN A 88 -22.68 30.38 14.13
CA GLN A 88 -23.51 30.42 12.93
C GLN A 88 -23.25 29.18 12.08
N ARG A 89 -24.29 28.71 11.37
CA ARG A 89 -24.14 27.63 10.38
C ARG A 89 -23.73 28.20 9.03
N LEU A 90 -22.53 27.88 8.59
CA LEU A 90 -21.95 28.38 7.34
C LEU A 90 -21.72 27.24 6.36
N ASN A 91 -21.96 27.51 5.07
CA ASN A 91 -21.51 26.62 4.00
C ASN A 91 -19.99 26.69 3.91
N CYS A 92 -19.34 25.54 3.94
CA CYS A 92 -17.91 25.38 3.89
C CYS A 92 -17.52 24.42 2.76
N LEU A 93 -16.34 24.64 2.19
CA LEU A 93 -15.76 23.76 1.17
C LEU A 93 -14.66 22.93 1.79
N HIS A 94 -14.70 21.62 1.52
CA HIS A 94 -13.59 20.73 1.81
C HIS A 94 -12.36 21.11 0.97
N ILE A 95 -11.17 20.95 1.53
CA ILE A 95 -9.92 21.29 0.87
C ILE A 95 -9.74 20.60 -0.50
N ASP A 96 -10.22 19.36 -0.64
CA ASP A 96 -10.08 18.58 -1.88
C ASP A 96 -10.85 19.17 -3.06
N ILE A 97 -11.97 19.85 -2.80
CA ILE A 97 -12.78 20.49 -3.86
C ILE A 97 -12.44 21.97 -4.06
N LEU A 98 -11.58 22.53 -3.21
CA LEU A 98 -11.22 23.95 -3.22
C LEU A 98 -10.52 24.33 -4.53
N ILE A 99 -9.49 23.57 -4.94
CA ILE A 99 -8.75 23.83 -6.17
C ILE A 99 -9.61 23.58 -7.42
N PRO A 100 -10.35 22.46 -7.54
CA PRO A 100 -11.33 22.29 -8.61
C PRO A 100 -12.36 23.43 -8.72
N TRP A 101 -12.81 23.97 -7.58
CA TRP A 101 -13.72 25.12 -7.57
C TRP A 101 -13.04 26.41 -8.05
N LEU A 102 -11.86 26.74 -7.52
CA LEU A 102 -11.09 27.94 -7.88
C LEU A 102 -10.69 27.95 -9.37
N THR A 103 -10.18 26.82 -9.87
CA THR A 103 -9.81 26.65 -11.28
C THR A 103 -11.01 26.75 -12.23
N GLY A 104 -12.20 26.40 -11.74
CA GLY A 104 -13.44 26.55 -12.50
C GLY A 104 -13.97 27.98 -12.60
N LEU A 105 -13.45 28.96 -11.85
CA LEU A 105 -13.98 30.32 -11.87
C LEU A 105 -13.81 30.98 -13.25
N GLN A 106 -14.86 31.65 -13.73
CA GLN A 106 -14.81 32.36 -15.01
C GLN A 106 -14.00 33.64 -14.83
N ARG A 107 -12.92 33.79 -15.60
CA ARG A 107 -12.06 34.99 -15.60
C ARG A 107 -12.67 36.18 -16.31
N ARG A 108 -13.77 35.96 -17.04
CA ARG A 108 -14.42 36.96 -17.88
C ARG A 108 -15.05 38.06 -17.02
N GLY A 109 -14.45 39.24 -17.02
CA GLY A 109 -14.90 40.40 -16.24
C GLY A 109 -14.18 40.61 -14.91
N MET A 110 -13.12 39.83 -14.62
CA MET A 110 -12.19 40.13 -13.53
C MET A 110 -11.22 41.24 -13.97
N SER A 111 -10.85 42.10 -13.04
CA SER A 111 -9.72 43.01 -13.18
C SER A 111 -8.38 42.26 -13.18
N ALA A 112 -7.31 42.88 -13.67
CA ALA A 112 -5.98 42.28 -13.69
C ALA A 112 -5.46 41.95 -12.28
N GLU A 113 -5.84 42.75 -11.26
CA GLU A 113 -5.51 42.50 -9.86
C GLU A 113 -6.24 41.27 -9.30
N GLU A 114 -7.53 41.10 -9.62
CA GLU A 114 -8.33 39.94 -9.21
C GLU A 114 -7.86 38.64 -9.89
N GLU A 115 -7.45 38.72 -11.16
CA GLU A 115 -6.90 37.57 -11.88
C GLU A 115 -5.55 37.13 -11.27
N SER A 116 -4.66 38.08 -10.99
CA SER A 116 -3.40 37.79 -10.30
C SER A 116 -3.63 37.20 -8.90
N LYS A 117 -4.58 37.76 -8.14
CA LYS A 117 -4.96 37.24 -6.83
C LYS A 117 -5.52 35.82 -6.91
N LEU A 118 -6.37 35.52 -7.88
CA LEU A 118 -6.91 34.18 -8.11
C LEU A 118 -5.79 33.17 -8.44
N GLU A 119 -4.79 33.54 -9.22
CA GLU A 119 -3.65 32.67 -9.55
C GLU A 119 -2.81 32.32 -8.32
N HIS A 120 -2.56 33.28 -7.43
CA HIS A 120 -1.87 33.03 -6.14
C HIS A 120 -2.70 32.11 -5.23
N TYR A 121 -4.02 32.32 -5.19
CA TYR A 121 -4.94 31.46 -4.44
C TYR A 121 -4.95 30.02 -4.98
N ILE A 122 -4.93 29.83 -6.30
CA ILE A 122 -4.85 28.50 -6.92
C ILE A 122 -3.50 27.83 -6.61
N ALA A 123 -2.40 28.59 -6.62
CA ALA A 123 -1.05 28.05 -6.46
C ALA A 123 -0.72 27.65 -5.02
N ALA A 124 -1.13 28.45 -4.03
CA ALA A 124 -0.56 28.37 -2.67
C ALA A 124 -1.59 28.31 -1.52
N LEU A 125 -2.89 28.56 -1.75
CA LEU A 125 -3.87 28.59 -0.66
C LEU A 125 -4.02 27.23 0.04
N SER A 126 -4.08 26.13 -0.72
CA SER A 126 -4.22 24.78 -0.14
C SER A 126 -3.09 24.47 0.85
N GLN A 127 -1.85 24.81 0.48
CA GLN A 127 -0.68 24.65 1.34
C GLN A 127 -0.74 25.56 2.58
N ALA A 128 -1.15 26.82 2.42
CA ALA A 128 -1.31 27.75 3.54
C ALA A 128 -2.37 27.29 4.55
N LEU A 129 -3.49 26.73 4.06
CA LEU A 129 -4.55 26.16 4.89
C LEU A 129 -4.06 24.98 5.73
N GLN A 130 -3.28 24.09 5.12
CA GLN A 130 -2.67 22.96 5.83
C GLN A 130 -1.64 23.46 6.87
N GLN A 131 -0.76 24.37 6.49
CA GLN A 131 0.22 24.94 7.43
C GLN A 131 -0.44 25.59 8.64
N ALA A 132 -1.55 26.30 8.46
CA ALA A 132 -2.25 26.98 9.54
C ALA A 132 -2.65 26.02 10.68
N PHE A 133 -3.15 24.81 10.37
CA PHE A 133 -3.57 23.85 11.40
C PHE A 133 -2.45 22.94 11.88
N PHE A 134 -1.43 22.69 11.05
CA PHE A 134 -0.40 21.70 11.34
C PHE A 134 0.93 22.29 11.83
N THR A 135 1.09 23.63 11.83
CA THR A 135 2.28 24.32 12.42
C THR A 135 2.04 24.77 13.87
N ALA A 136 0.78 24.90 14.29
CA ALA A 136 0.42 25.18 15.68
C ALA A 136 0.42 23.89 16.51
N GLN A 137 1.59 23.48 17.00
CA GLN A 137 1.68 22.57 18.14
C GLN A 137 1.00 23.23 19.34
N THR A 138 -0.21 22.80 19.69
CA THR A 138 -0.75 23.04 21.04
C THR A 138 0.15 22.30 22.04
N PRO A 139 0.70 22.98 23.06
CA PRO A 139 1.66 22.38 23.99
C PRO A 139 0.97 21.32 24.86
N LEU A 140 1.53 20.11 24.85
CA LEU A 140 1.20 19.08 25.83
C LEU A 140 1.52 19.61 27.24
N PRO A 141 0.62 19.48 28.24
CA PRO A 141 0.97 19.77 29.62
C PRO A 141 2.03 18.77 30.08
N VAL A 142 3.20 19.29 30.45
CA VAL A 142 4.30 18.55 31.06
C VAL A 142 3.91 18.13 32.47
N SER A 143 3.85 16.82 32.74
CA SER A 143 4.66 16.13 33.76
C SER A 143 4.04 14.80 34.18
N LEU A 144 4.74 13.68 33.94
CA LEU A 144 4.81 12.56 34.88
C LEU A 144 6.25 12.01 34.87
N PRO A 145 6.90 11.82 36.03
CA PRO A 145 8.28 11.36 36.10
C PRO A 145 8.31 9.84 35.97
N ILE A 146 8.94 9.33 34.90
CA ILE A 146 9.39 7.94 34.86
C ILE A 146 10.91 7.99 34.96
N SER A 147 11.41 7.74 36.17
CA SER A 147 12.81 7.47 36.43
C SER A 147 13.13 6.07 35.90
N LEU A 148 13.88 5.98 34.81
CA LEU A 148 14.58 4.75 34.42
C LEU A 148 16.02 4.86 34.92
N PRO A 149 16.55 3.87 35.66
CA PRO A 149 17.92 3.91 36.14
C PRO A 149 18.92 3.76 34.99
N ASP A 150 19.82 4.74 34.91
CA ASP A 150 21.06 4.72 34.13
C ASP A 150 21.96 3.60 34.64
N GLN A 151 21.86 2.38 34.10
CA GLN A 151 23.01 1.47 33.95
C GLN A 151 22.77 0.53 32.76
N MET A 152 23.51 0.75 31.68
CA MET A 152 24.46 -0.22 31.11
C MET A 152 24.73 0.14 29.64
N PHE A 153 25.62 1.11 29.46
CA PHE A 153 26.55 1.14 28.34
C PHE A 153 27.86 0.52 28.83
N LEU A 154 28.40 -0.48 28.14
CA LEU A 154 29.83 -0.71 27.94
C LEU A 154 30.08 -1.55 26.66
N PRO A 155 31.29 -1.53 26.07
CA PRO A 155 31.51 -1.47 24.62
C PRO A 155 32.23 -2.69 24.02
N PHE A 156 32.09 -2.81 22.69
CA PHE A 156 33.05 -3.27 21.65
C PHE A 156 34.18 -4.26 22.01
N LEU A 157 34.23 -5.45 21.37
CA LEU A 157 35.30 -5.93 20.46
C LEU A 157 35.14 -7.41 20.07
N ALA A 158 35.80 -7.74 18.95
CA ALA A 158 35.81 -8.98 18.21
C ALA A 158 36.22 -10.24 18.98
N GLU A 159 35.56 -11.37 18.68
CA GLU A 159 36.14 -12.72 18.76
C GLU A 159 35.68 -13.52 17.53
N GLU A 160 36.62 -13.80 16.62
CA GLU A 160 36.52 -14.90 15.65
C GLU A 160 36.66 -16.24 16.38
N PRO A 161 35.95 -17.30 15.96
CA PRO A 161 36.34 -18.66 16.32
C PRO A 161 37.10 -19.34 15.18
N ALA A 162 38.24 -19.90 15.57
CA ALA A 162 39.21 -20.66 14.79
C ALA A 162 38.66 -21.95 14.14
N GLU A 163 39.23 -22.27 12.98
CA GLU A 163 39.16 -23.58 12.31
C GLU A 163 39.93 -24.67 13.08
N PRO A 164 39.64 -25.95 12.79
CA PRO A 164 40.65 -27.00 12.88
C PRO A 164 40.91 -27.69 11.52
N GLU A 165 42.14 -27.54 11.01
CA GLU A 165 42.89 -28.51 10.20
C GLU A 165 43.25 -29.74 11.07
N ALA A 166 43.58 -30.96 10.63
CA ALA A 166 43.53 -31.72 9.38
C ALA A 166 44.06 -33.13 9.74
N ALA A 167 43.68 -34.17 8.98
CA ALA A 167 44.46 -35.39 8.66
C ALA A 167 43.52 -36.48 8.11
N THR A 168 43.78 -37.30 7.08
CA THR A 168 44.80 -37.39 6.02
C THR A 168 44.36 -38.55 5.09
N PHE A 169 44.54 -38.36 3.78
CA PHE A 169 44.98 -39.32 2.73
C PHE A 169 44.37 -40.74 2.54
N ILE A 170 43.97 -41.03 1.29
CA ILE A 170 44.47 -42.07 0.32
C ILE A 170 43.74 -41.81 -1.02
N LYS A 171 44.39 -41.29 -2.08
CA LYS A 171 45.02 -41.97 -3.24
C LYS A 171 44.15 -43.02 -3.97
N GLU A 172 43.69 -42.71 -5.19
CA GLU A 172 44.06 -43.38 -6.47
C GLU A 172 43.15 -42.96 -7.66
N THR A 173 43.79 -42.60 -8.77
CA THR A 173 43.29 -42.36 -10.15
C THR A 173 43.38 -43.67 -10.98
N PRO A 174 43.21 -43.69 -12.33
CA PRO A 174 42.02 -43.44 -13.15
C PRO A 174 41.82 -44.55 -14.22
N THR A 175 40.64 -44.70 -14.85
CA THR A 175 40.45 -45.33 -16.19
C THR A 175 38.96 -45.15 -16.58
N ARG A 176 38.50 -45.05 -17.83
CA ARG A 176 39.01 -45.39 -19.15
C ARG A 176 38.11 -44.70 -20.20
N GLN A 177 38.68 -44.48 -21.38
CA GLN A 177 38.00 -44.09 -22.61
C GLN A 177 36.90 -45.08 -23.02
N GLU A 178 35.88 -44.61 -23.73
CA GLU A 178 35.49 -45.28 -24.97
C GLU A 178 34.85 -44.30 -25.97
N GLN A 179 35.40 -44.34 -27.17
CA GLN A 179 34.95 -43.68 -28.38
C GLN A 179 33.89 -44.57 -29.04
N ALA A 180 32.96 -43.97 -29.80
CA ALA A 180 32.63 -44.46 -31.14
C ALA A 180 31.73 -43.46 -31.89
N GLU A 181 32.24 -43.06 -33.04
CA GLU A 181 31.55 -42.40 -34.15
C GLU A 181 30.39 -43.26 -34.68
N THR A 182 29.43 -42.66 -35.40
CA THR A 182 29.18 -42.94 -36.84
C THR A 182 27.89 -42.25 -37.32
N THR A 183 28.09 -41.24 -38.18
CA THR A 183 27.45 -41.00 -39.49
C THR A 183 26.07 -41.61 -39.79
N ALA A 184 25.09 -40.75 -40.11
CA ALA A 184 24.16 -40.98 -41.22
C ALA A 184 23.50 -39.65 -41.67
N GLN A 185 24.09 -39.06 -42.72
CA GLN A 185 23.42 -38.10 -43.60
C GLN A 185 22.35 -38.83 -44.42
N ARG A 186 21.16 -38.25 -44.57
CA ARG A 186 20.26 -38.55 -45.69
C ARG A 186 19.58 -37.29 -46.19
N ALA A 187 19.72 -37.10 -47.50
CA ALA A 187 19.31 -35.95 -48.29
C ALA A 187 17.79 -35.97 -48.65
N VAL A 188 17.20 -34.76 -48.65
CA VAL A 188 16.42 -34.07 -49.72
C VAL A 188 15.22 -34.84 -50.34
N PRO A 189 14.02 -34.21 -50.44
CA PRO A 189 13.71 -33.34 -51.59
C PRO A 189 13.24 -31.92 -51.22
N GLN A 190 13.77 -30.97 -52.01
CA GLN A 190 13.23 -29.64 -52.22
C GLN A 190 11.89 -29.76 -52.94
N ASP A 191 10.87 -29.03 -52.48
CA ASP A 191 9.67 -28.77 -53.26
C ASP A 191 9.68 -27.29 -53.67
N GLN A 192 9.85 -27.08 -54.96
CA GLN A 192 9.76 -25.79 -55.62
C GLN A 192 8.30 -25.55 -55.96
N THR A 193 7.65 -24.59 -55.32
CA THR A 193 6.53 -23.79 -55.87
C THR A 193 6.00 -22.85 -54.79
N SER A 194 6.21 -21.53 -54.97
CA SER A 194 5.31 -20.42 -54.56
C SER A 194 6.00 -19.06 -54.44
N GLU A 195 7.22 -18.87 -54.95
CA GLU A 195 7.88 -17.55 -54.98
C GLU A 195 7.21 -16.54 -55.96
N ALA A 196 6.28 -16.97 -56.80
CA ALA A 196 5.55 -16.09 -57.71
C ALA A 196 4.25 -15.49 -57.11
N ALA A 197 3.75 -15.99 -55.98
CA ALA A 197 2.50 -15.51 -55.36
C ALA A 197 2.73 -14.50 -54.22
N VAL A 198 3.96 -14.39 -53.71
CA VAL A 198 4.32 -13.49 -52.61
C VAL A 198 4.78 -12.11 -53.12
N ALA A 199 5.29 -12.04 -54.36
CA ALA A 199 5.74 -10.78 -54.97
C ALA A 199 4.58 -9.88 -55.46
N GLU A 200 3.41 -10.44 -55.77
CA GLU A 200 2.27 -9.69 -56.30
C GLU A 200 1.36 -9.11 -55.19
N LEU A 201 1.46 -9.63 -53.96
CA LEU A 201 0.77 -9.10 -52.78
C LEU A 201 1.53 -7.99 -52.04
N LEU A 202 2.83 -7.83 -52.34
CA LEU A 202 3.70 -6.80 -51.74
C LEU A 202 3.76 -5.49 -52.55
N MET A 203 3.24 -5.46 -53.79
CA MET A 203 3.28 -4.29 -54.69
C MET A 203 1.95 -3.50 -54.73
N ALA A 204 0.90 -3.96 -54.05
CA ALA A 204 -0.41 -3.30 -54.02
C ALA A 204 -0.68 -2.45 -52.76
N ALA A 205 0.31 -2.28 -51.87
CA ALA A 205 0.17 -1.56 -50.60
C ALA A 205 0.87 -0.18 -50.59
N GLU A 206 1.35 0.32 -51.74
CA GLU A 206 2.23 1.49 -51.80
C GLU A 206 1.59 2.73 -52.44
N GLN A 207 0.26 2.88 -52.35
CA GLN A 207 -0.45 4.10 -52.74
C GLN A 207 -1.63 4.40 -51.80
N GLN A 208 -1.32 4.78 -50.56
CA GLN A 208 -2.22 5.59 -49.74
C GLN A 208 -1.44 6.77 -49.17
N GLU A 209 -1.91 7.97 -49.50
CA GLU A 209 -1.42 9.24 -48.97
C GLU A 209 -1.46 9.24 -47.43
N PRO A 210 -0.52 9.91 -46.74
CA PRO A 210 -0.41 9.83 -45.29
C PRO A 210 -1.55 10.62 -44.65
N GLU A 211 -2.53 9.92 -44.08
CA GLU A 211 -3.39 10.50 -43.07
C GLU A 211 -2.50 10.96 -41.91
N THR A 212 -2.61 12.23 -41.57
CA THR A 212 -1.89 12.89 -40.47
C THR A 212 -2.23 12.21 -39.15
N HIS A 213 -1.40 11.26 -38.75
CA HIS A 213 -1.37 10.76 -37.38
C HIS A 213 -0.97 11.92 -36.45
N PRO A 214 -1.63 12.08 -35.28
CA PRO A 214 -1.18 13.02 -34.26
C PRO A 214 0.26 12.67 -33.86
N PRO A 215 1.10 13.66 -33.54
CA PRO A 215 2.53 13.43 -33.35
C PRO A 215 2.77 12.38 -32.26
N LEU A 216 3.61 11.39 -32.57
CA LEU A 216 4.17 10.46 -31.59
C LEU A 216 4.69 11.29 -30.41
N THR A 217 4.21 10.98 -29.22
CA THR A 217 4.79 11.43 -27.94
C THR A 217 6.30 11.25 -28.01
N LYS A 218 7.02 12.37 -27.96
CA LYS A 218 8.49 12.39 -27.96
C LYS A 218 8.98 11.46 -26.84
N GLU A 219 9.70 10.38 -27.21
CA GLU A 219 10.34 9.51 -26.22
C GLU A 219 11.34 10.33 -25.41
N LEU A 220 11.12 10.40 -24.10
CA LEU A 220 11.99 11.12 -23.18
C LEU A 220 13.32 10.37 -23.06
N THR A 221 14.42 11.12 -22.98
CA THR A 221 15.71 10.53 -22.61
C THR A 221 15.65 9.94 -21.18
N PRO A 222 16.55 9.00 -20.83
CA PRO A 222 16.61 8.46 -19.47
C PRO A 222 16.80 9.53 -18.39
N GLU A 223 17.57 10.58 -18.69
CA GLU A 223 17.80 11.71 -17.78
C GLU A 223 16.55 12.57 -17.60
N GLU A 224 15.86 12.93 -18.70
CA GLU A 224 14.59 13.66 -18.64
C GLU A 224 13.53 12.85 -17.87
N SER A 225 13.49 11.53 -18.08
CA SER A 225 12.62 10.62 -17.33
C SER A 225 12.92 10.65 -15.83
N GLN A 226 14.20 10.56 -15.44
CA GLN A 226 14.59 10.65 -14.01
C GLN A 226 14.34 12.03 -13.41
N GLN A 227 14.45 13.11 -14.19
CA GLN A 227 14.11 14.46 -13.72
C GLN A 227 12.61 14.61 -13.45
N GLU A 228 11.76 14.08 -14.32
CA GLU A 228 10.31 14.05 -14.11
C GLU A 228 9.94 13.24 -12.86
N LEU A 229 10.52 12.04 -12.68
CA LEU A 229 10.29 11.21 -11.49
C LEU A 229 10.69 11.92 -10.20
N ARG A 230 11.76 12.72 -10.22
CA ARG A 230 12.20 13.52 -9.07
C ARG A 230 11.24 14.67 -8.75
N ALA A 231 10.72 15.35 -9.77
CA ALA A 231 9.73 16.42 -9.56
C ALA A 231 8.46 15.89 -8.86
N LEU A 232 8.03 14.67 -9.23
CA LEU A 232 6.92 13.98 -8.55
C LEU A 232 7.28 13.53 -7.11
N LEU A 233 8.54 13.21 -6.84
CA LEU A 233 8.96 12.88 -5.46
C LEU A 233 8.84 14.10 -4.53
N THR A 234 9.12 15.30 -5.04
CA THR A 234 9.03 16.55 -4.28
C THR A 234 7.60 17.03 -4.04
N SER A 235 6.62 16.53 -4.81
CA SER A 235 5.20 16.87 -4.62
C SER A 235 4.53 16.04 -3.52
N ILE A 236 5.20 15.00 -2.98
CA ILE A 236 4.63 14.19 -1.90
C ILE A 236 4.42 15.04 -0.64
N PRO A 237 3.20 15.12 -0.09
CA PRO A 237 2.95 15.85 1.15
C PRO A 237 3.75 15.27 2.32
N TYR A 238 4.22 16.15 3.21
CA TYR A 238 5.18 15.80 4.26
C TYR A 238 4.56 15.03 5.44
N ILE A 239 3.23 14.93 5.54
CA ILE A 239 2.56 14.43 6.74
C ILE A 239 1.50 13.40 6.36
N ASN A 240 1.69 12.16 6.82
CA ASN A 240 0.64 11.16 6.82
C ASN A 240 0.18 10.93 8.26
N SER A 241 -0.90 11.61 8.67
CA SER A 241 -1.53 11.47 9.98
C SER A 241 -2.48 10.28 10.06
N ALA A 242 -2.57 9.45 9.01
CA ALA A 242 -3.47 8.31 9.00
C ALA A 242 -3.08 7.32 10.11
N THR A 243 -4.09 6.92 10.88
CA THR A 243 -3.98 5.91 11.94
C THR A 243 -4.11 4.49 11.40
N THR A 244 -4.63 4.34 10.19
CA THR A 244 -4.74 3.06 9.48
C THR A 244 -4.26 3.21 8.04
N LEU A 245 -3.95 2.07 7.44
CA LEU A 245 -3.54 1.95 6.05
C LEU A 245 -4.34 0.84 5.38
N ALA A 246 -5.18 1.20 4.41
CA ALA A 246 -5.90 0.26 3.58
C ALA A 246 -4.94 -0.40 2.58
N THR A 247 -4.53 -1.63 2.85
CA THR A 247 -3.68 -2.45 1.97
C THR A 247 -4.51 -3.44 1.19
N THR A 248 -4.00 -3.87 0.04
CA THR A 248 -4.49 -5.06 -0.66
C THR A 248 -4.51 -6.26 0.29
N SER A 249 -5.60 -7.03 0.27
CA SER A 249 -5.80 -8.23 1.08
C SER A 249 -6.27 -9.37 0.18
N TYR A 250 -5.48 -9.65 -0.85
CA TYR A 250 -5.78 -10.68 -1.83
C TYR A 250 -4.98 -11.97 -1.60
N GLN A 251 -5.21 -12.97 -2.46
CA GLN A 251 -4.55 -14.26 -2.37
C GLN A 251 -3.02 -14.12 -2.55
N GLU A 252 -2.60 -13.20 -3.40
CA GLU A 252 -1.21 -12.91 -3.73
C GLU A 252 -0.47 -12.38 -2.50
N ASP A 253 -1.08 -11.44 -1.78
CA ASP A 253 -0.48 -10.87 -0.57
C ASP A 253 -0.34 -11.90 0.53
N ARG A 254 -1.32 -12.80 0.68
CA ARG A 254 -1.23 -13.92 1.61
C ARG A 254 -0.07 -14.85 1.25
N ALA A 255 0.08 -15.18 -0.04
CA ALA A 255 1.17 -16.03 -0.52
C ALA A 255 2.54 -15.38 -0.25
N ILE A 256 2.68 -14.07 -0.49
CA ILE A 256 3.91 -13.33 -0.20
C ILE A 256 4.18 -13.25 1.30
N ARG A 257 3.17 -13.01 2.15
CA ARG A 257 3.34 -13.04 3.61
C ARG A 257 3.86 -14.39 4.07
N GLU A 258 3.24 -15.47 3.61
CA GLU A 258 3.64 -16.83 3.96
C GLU A 258 5.08 -17.11 3.49
N ALA A 259 5.39 -16.87 2.21
CA ALA A 259 6.73 -17.10 1.66
C ALA A 259 7.82 -16.29 2.38
N THR A 260 7.56 -15.00 2.64
CA THR A 260 8.50 -14.09 3.29
C THR A 260 8.80 -14.50 4.74
N LEU A 261 7.81 -15.06 5.44
CA LEU A 261 7.94 -15.50 6.83
C LEU A 261 8.34 -16.98 6.97
N ALA A 262 8.38 -17.72 5.86
CA ALA A 262 8.69 -19.13 5.82
C ALA A 262 10.16 -19.40 6.16
N ARG A 263 10.41 -20.52 6.84
CA ARG A 263 11.79 -21.00 7.05
C ARG A 263 12.37 -21.49 5.74
N LYS A 264 13.70 -21.42 5.59
CA LYS A 264 14.44 -21.98 4.44
C LYS A 264 13.99 -23.40 4.08
N ALA A 265 13.75 -24.26 5.07
CA ALA A 265 13.36 -25.66 4.86
C ALA A 265 11.96 -25.86 4.24
N ALA A 266 11.12 -24.82 4.23
CA ALA A 266 9.81 -24.86 3.58
C ALA A 266 9.86 -24.45 2.10
N TRP A 267 11.03 -24.01 1.61
CA TRP A 267 11.27 -23.75 0.20
C TRP A 267 11.80 -25.01 -0.46
N GLU A 268 11.25 -25.36 -1.62
CA GLU A 268 11.62 -26.55 -2.37
C GLU A 268 12.28 -26.18 -3.70
N GLU A 269 13.17 -27.05 -4.17
CA GLU A 269 13.74 -26.95 -5.51
C GLU A 269 12.78 -27.59 -6.51
N GLU A 270 12.42 -26.85 -7.56
CA GLU A 270 11.60 -27.37 -8.65
C GLU A 270 12.46 -28.31 -9.53
N PRO A 271 12.12 -29.61 -9.62
CA PRO A 271 13.00 -30.63 -10.19
C PRO A 271 13.46 -30.34 -11.62
N ASP A 272 12.57 -29.80 -12.45
CA ASP A 272 12.81 -29.61 -13.88
C ASP A 272 13.56 -28.32 -14.21
N PHE A 273 13.56 -27.34 -13.30
CA PHE A 273 14.01 -25.98 -13.58
C PHE A 273 15.11 -25.48 -12.64
N ARG A 274 15.51 -26.27 -11.63
CA ARG A 274 16.56 -25.95 -10.65
C ARG A 274 16.40 -24.53 -10.06
N ARG A 275 15.17 -24.20 -9.68
CA ARG A 275 14.81 -22.92 -9.06
C ARG A 275 14.08 -23.17 -7.76
N MET A 276 14.24 -22.25 -6.81
CA MET A 276 13.59 -22.35 -5.51
C MET A 276 12.17 -21.79 -5.59
N ARG A 277 11.20 -22.51 -5.04
CA ARG A 277 9.82 -22.06 -4.89
C ARG A 277 9.27 -22.33 -3.51
N TYR A 278 8.29 -21.52 -3.12
CA TYR A 278 7.45 -21.74 -1.95
C TYR A 278 6.02 -21.99 -2.41
N ILE A 279 5.38 -23.02 -1.86
CA ILE A 279 3.96 -23.32 -2.10
C ILE A 279 3.15 -22.75 -0.95
N ALA A 280 2.39 -21.69 -1.21
CA ALA A 280 1.53 -21.09 -0.21
C ALA A 280 0.28 -21.94 0.06
N SER A 281 -0.36 -21.70 1.20
CA SER A 281 -1.57 -22.43 1.63
C SER A 281 -2.75 -22.29 0.66
N ASN A 282 -2.77 -21.23 -0.14
CA ASN A 282 -3.75 -21.01 -1.22
C ASN A 282 -3.30 -21.58 -2.58
N GLN A 283 -2.25 -22.39 -2.61
CA GLN A 283 -1.71 -23.04 -3.81
C GLN A 283 -1.07 -22.11 -4.84
N LEU A 284 -0.82 -20.83 -4.50
CA LEU A 284 0.05 -19.98 -5.29
C LEU A 284 1.52 -20.35 -5.05
N TYR A 285 2.29 -20.37 -6.12
CA TYR A 285 3.73 -20.54 -6.07
C TYR A 285 4.41 -19.18 -6.01
N VAL A 286 5.31 -19.03 -5.05
CA VAL A 286 6.18 -17.86 -4.91
C VAL A 286 7.61 -18.25 -5.28
N TYR A 287 8.19 -17.52 -6.21
CA TYR A 287 9.58 -17.66 -6.64
C TYR A 287 10.38 -16.44 -6.19
N VAL A 288 11.69 -16.62 -6.05
CA VAL A 288 12.65 -15.51 -5.90
C VAL A 288 13.52 -15.46 -7.14
N GLY A 289 13.44 -14.35 -7.86
CA GLY A 289 13.96 -14.20 -9.22
C GLY A 289 12.89 -14.45 -10.28
N ASP A 290 13.19 -14.03 -11.51
CA ASP A 290 12.34 -14.28 -12.67
C ASP A 290 12.37 -15.78 -13.02
N PRO A 291 11.23 -16.48 -13.11
CA PRO A 291 11.20 -17.89 -13.50
C PRO A 291 11.75 -18.16 -14.90
N GLU A 292 11.74 -17.17 -15.81
CA GLU A 292 12.33 -17.24 -17.15
C GLU A 292 13.85 -17.05 -17.11
N PHE A 293 14.34 -16.29 -16.12
CA PHE A 293 15.77 -16.03 -15.88
C PHE A 293 16.13 -16.37 -14.43
N PRO A 294 16.09 -17.67 -14.05
CA PRO A 294 16.19 -18.08 -12.65
C PRO A 294 17.57 -17.77 -12.08
N LEU A 295 17.58 -17.34 -10.81
CA LEU A 295 18.80 -17.22 -10.02
C LEU A 295 19.43 -18.60 -9.80
N SER A 296 20.75 -18.64 -9.59
CA SER A 296 21.36 -19.88 -9.10
C SER A 296 20.76 -20.27 -7.74
N ILE A 297 20.75 -21.57 -7.42
CA ILE A 297 20.24 -22.06 -6.13
C ILE A 297 20.93 -21.35 -4.95
N ALA A 298 22.24 -21.10 -5.04
CA ALA A 298 22.99 -20.40 -3.99
C ALA A 298 22.50 -18.95 -3.79
N GLU A 299 22.31 -18.20 -4.87
CA GLU A 299 21.78 -16.84 -4.83
C GLU A 299 20.34 -16.81 -4.32
N ALA A 300 19.48 -17.69 -4.85
CA ALA A 300 18.09 -17.81 -4.40
C ALA A 300 18.02 -18.09 -2.89
N LEU A 301 18.83 -19.02 -2.38
CA LEU A 301 18.89 -19.31 -0.95
C LEU A 301 19.44 -18.14 -0.11
N GLN A 302 20.37 -17.35 -0.64
CA GLN A 302 20.84 -16.14 0.02
C GLN A 302 19.72 -15.10 0.13
N ARG A 303 18.94 -14.90 -0.95
CA ARG A 303 17.79 -13.99 -0.95
C ARG A 303 16.69 -14.47 -0.01
N ILE A 304 16.37 -15.77 -0.02
CA ILE A 304 15.39 -16.39 0.88
C ILE A 304 15.77 -16.18 2.35
N ARG A 305 17.06 -16.28 2.70
CA ARG A 305 17.54 -15.99 4.08
C ARG A 305 17.39 -14.53 4.48
N ALA A 306 17.36 -13.61 3.52
CA ALA A 306 17.22 -12.19 3.77
C ALA A 306 15.75 -11.75 3.88
N LEU A 307 14.79 -12.60 3.48
CA LEU A 307 13.36 -12.37 3.71
C LEU A 307 13.03 -12.45 5.21
N GLY A 308 12.13 -11.59 5.67
CA GLY A 308 11.65 -11.62 7.05
C GLY A 308 10.57 -10.60 7.37
N GLU A 309 10.40 -10.33 8.66
CA GLU A 309 9.37 -9.43 9.19
C GLU A 309 9.45 -8.01 8.62
N SER A 310 10.66 -7.46 8.44
CA SER A 310 10.83 -6.14 7.82
C SER A 310 10.35 -6.13 6.39
N THR A 311 10.65 -7.18 5.62
CA THR A 311 10.29 -7.30 4.22
C THR A 311 8.78 -7.30 4.04
N ILE A 312 8.03 -8.07 4.85
CA ILE A 312 6.56 -8.07 4.76
C ILE A 312 5.95 -6.75 5.23
N LEU A 313 6.51 -6.09 6.26
CA LEU A 313 6.07 -4.74 6.64
C LEU A 313 6.27 -3.74 5.50
N THR A 314 7.40 -3.80 4.79
CA THR A 314 7.63 -2.98 3.59
C THR A 314 6.57 -3.26 2.54
N ALA A 315 6.29 -4.53 2.22
CA ALA A 315 5.29 -4.88 1.22
C ALA A 315 3.92 -4.26 1.53
N ARG A 316 3.46 -4.39 2.79
CA ARG A 316 2.19 -3.82 3.26
C ARG A 316 2.17 -2.29 3.17
N LEU A 317 3.27 -1.62 3.52
CA LEU A 317 3.38 -0.17 3.40
C LEU A 317 3.37 0.29 1.94
N LEU A 318 4.13 -0.38 1.07
CA LEU A 318 4.17 -0.05 -0.35
C LEU A 318 2.79 -0.15 -0.99
N LEU A 319 2.06 -1.24 -0.75
CA LEU A 319 0.73 -1.46 -1.31
C LEU A 319 -0.32 -0.52 -0.73
N GLY A 320 -0.24 -0.22 0.56
CA GLY A 320 -1.11 0.76 1.18
C GLY A 320 -0.89 2.18 0.69
N LEU A 321 0.37 2.62 0.59
CA LEU A 321 0.73 3.93 0.05
C LEU A 321 0.38 4.04 -1.43
N TRP A 322 0.58 2.97 -2.20
CA TRP A 322 0.07 2.89 -3.56
C TRP A 322 -1.44 3.03 -3.61
N ASN A 323 -2.19 2.35 -2.74
CA ASN A 323 -3.64 2.43 -2.74
C ASN A 323 -4.16 3.84 -2.43
N ILE A 324 -3.52 4.57 -1.51
CA ILE A 324 -3.85 5.98 -1.26
C ILE A 324 -3.64 6.82 -2.52
N ARG A 325 -2.50 6.63 -3.20
CA ARG A 325 -2.05 7.53 -4.28
C ARG A 325 -2.52 7.15 -5.67
N ARG A 326 -2.95 5.91 -5.92
CA ARG A 326 -3.21 5.40 -7.29
C ARG A 326 -4.29 6.17 -8.06
N THR A 327 -5.13 6.93 -7.37
CA THR A 327 -6.14 7.81 -7.98
C THR A 327 -5.67 9.26 -8.15
N GLU A 328 -4.53 9.63 -7.57
CA GLU A 328 -3.95 10.96 -7.62
C GLU A 328 -2.97 11.08 -8.78
N GLN A 329 -3.42 11.65 -9.92
CA GLN A 329 -2.59 11.77 -11.12
C GLN A 329 -1.23 12.43 -10.89
N GLN A 330 -1.15 13.35 -9.92
CA GLN A 330 0.09 14.07 -9.57
C GLN A 330 1.12 13.23 -8.79
N LEU A 331 0.73 12.04 -8.32
CA LEU A 331 1.58 11.13 -7.57
C LEU A 331 1.70 9.76 -8.24
N THR A 332 1.24 9.64 -9.49
CA THR A 332 1.26 8.38 -10.24
C THR A 332 1.88 8.54 -11.61
N LYS A 333 2.62 7.52 -12.06
CA LYS A 333 3.08 7.37 -13.43
C LYS A 333 2.96 5.91 -13.84
N ASP A 334 2.29 5.64 -14.96
CA ASP A 334 2.08 4.28 -15.51
C ASP A 334 1.47 3.30 -14.48
N GLY A 335 0.52 3.80 -13.68
CA GLY A 335 -0.14 3.03 -12.60
C GLY A 335 0.73 2.79 -11.36
N SER A 336 1.97 3.29 -11.35
CA SER A 336 2.89 3.23 -10.21
C SER A 336 2.79 4.51 -9.39
N ALA A 337 2.73 4.37 -8.07
CA ALA A 337 2.68 5.48 -7.13
C ALA A 337 4.07 5.84 -6.63
N VAL A 338 4.34 7.13 -6.49
CA VAL A 338 5.60 7.62 -5.93
C VAL A 338 5.63 7.44 -4.40
N ILE A 339 6.74 6.92 -3.86
CA ILE A 339 6.92 6.58 -2.44
C ILE A 339 8.33 6.96 -1.98
N ARG A 340 8.44 7.67 -0.84
CA ARG A 340 9.72 8.01 -0.21
C ARG A 340 10.14 6.94 0.80
N VAL A 341 11.45 6.71 0.89
CA VAL A 341 12.03 5.84 1.92
C VAL A 341 11.73 6.35 3.32
N ASP A 342 11.86 7.66 3.52
CA ASP A 342 11.60 8.33 4.79
C ASP A 342 10.16 8.13 5.28
N GLU A 343 9.19 8.06 4.35
CA GLU A 343 7.79 7.77 4.69
C GLU A 343 7.62 6.35 5.21
N ILE A 344 8.28 5.35 4.60
CA ILE A 344 8.25 3.96 5.07
C ILE A 344 8.83 3.89 6.49
N LEU A 345 9.92 4.60 6.76
CA LEU A 345 10.54 4.66 8.08
C LEU A 345 9.67 5.36 9.13
N GLU A 346 8.98 6.42 8.73
CA GLU A 346 8.01 7.13 9.58
C GLU A 346 6.82 6.24 9.95
N TRP A 347 6.27 5.50 8.99
CA TRP A 347 5.22 4.52 9.24
C TRP A 347 5.66 3.42 10.20
N ARG A 348 6.92 2.97 10.08
CA ARG A 348 7.55 2.01 11.01
C ARG A 348 7.84 2.58 12.40
N GLY A 349 7.57 3.86 12.65
CA GLY A 349 7.85 4.52 13.93
C GLY A 349 9.34 4.70 14.22
N VAL A 350 10.20 4.58 13.21
CA VAL A 350 11.64 4.83 13.36
C VAL A 350 11.85 6.30 13.70
N GLN A 351 12.68 6.59 14.70
CA GLN A 351 12.96 7.96 15.11
C GLN A 351 14.08 8.56 14.25
N LYS A 352 13.91 9.82 13.86
CA LYS A 352 14.97 10.57 13.19
C LYS A 352 16.10 10.87 14.18
N HIS A 353 17.33 10.82 13.72
CA HIS A 353 18.50 11.17 14.51
C HIS A 353 18.47 12.67 14.81
N SER A 354 18.65 13.07 16.07
CA SER A 354 18.76 14.48 16.44
C SER A 354 20.06 14.74 17.15
N ARG A 355 20.71 15.87 16.83
CA ARG A 355 21.93 16.33 17.49
C ARG A 355 21.67 17.69 18.13
N THR A 356 22.18 17.86 19.35
CA THR A 356 22.35 19.16 20.00
C THR A 356 23.79 19.59 19.83
N TYR A 357 24.04 20.72 19.17
CA TYR A 357 25.39 21.29 19.12
C TYR A 357 25.74 21.95 20.46
N SER A 358 26.95 21.71 20.96
CA SER A 358 27.45 22.27 22.22
C SER A 358 27.27 23.79 22.26
N GLY A 359 26.48 24.27 23.22
CA GLY A 359 26.18 25.70 23.40
C GLY A 359 24.86 26.18 22.77
N SER A 360 24.09 25.32 22.11
CA SER A 360 22.75 25.65 21.60
C SER A 360 21.68 24.72 22.16
N GLU A 361 20.54 25.28 22.60
CA GLU A 361 19.35 24.50 23.01
C GLU A 361 18.55 23.96 21.82
N LYS A 362 18.90 24.36 20.59
CA LYS A 362 18.20 23.94 19.37
C LYS A 362 18.63 22.53 18.96
N ARG A 363 17.66 21.59 18.94
CA ARG A 363 17.83 20.26 18.37
C ARG A 363 17.69 20.34 16.85
N PHE A 364 18.69 19.86 16.12
CA PHE A 364 18.63 19.69 14.68
C PHE A 364 18.43 18.21 14.35
N THR A 365 17.53 17.93 13.41
CA THR A 365 17.23 16.57 12.95
C THR A 365 18.10 16.27 11.72
N ASP A 366 18.95 15.26 11.82
CA ASP A 366 19.89 14.79 10.79
C ASP A 366 19.25 13.73 9.87
N GLY A 367 17.91 13.71 9.80
CA GLY A 367 17.15 12.69 9.10
C GLY A 367 17.21 11.29 9.75
N TYR A 368 16.97 10.25 8.95
CA TYR A 368 17.03 8.86 9.41
C TYR A 368 18.45 8.30 9.31
N GLN A 369 18.81 7.40 10.24
CA GLN A 369 20.10 6.71 10.18
C GLN A 369 20.20 5.87 8.89
N TRP A 370 21.36 5.92 8.24
CA TRP A 370 21.68 5.20 7.00
C TRP A 370 21.26 3.72 7.04
N LYS A 371 21.58 3.01 8.13
CA LYS A 371 21.26 1.58 8.29
C LYS A 371 19.77 1.25 8.11
N HIS A 372 18.89 2.17 8.51
CA HIS A 372 17.44 1.98 8.38
C HIS A 372 16.98 2.19 6.94
N LYS A 373 17.54 3.19 6.24
CA LYS A 373 17.32 3.39 4.81
C LYS A 373 17.81 2.19 4.00
N GLN A 374 19.03 1.72 4.27
CA GLN A 374 19.61 0.55 3.63
C GLN A 374 18.74 -0.71 3.82
N GLN A 375 18.18 -0.94 5.02
CA GLN A 375 17.25 -2.04 5.23
C GLN A 375 15.98 -1.91 4.37
N VAL A 376 15.41 -0.70 4.25
CA VAL A 376 14.25 -0.47 3.38
C VAL A 376 14.60 -0.75 1.91
N HIS A 377 15.76 -0.27 1.44
CA HIS A 377 16.24 -0.54 0.08
C HIS A 377 16.39 -2.05 -0.18
N GLN A 378 16.98 -2.78 0.77
CA GLN A 378 17.13 -4.22 0.69
C GLN A 378 15.76 -4.93 0.67
N ASP A 379 14.83 -4.54 1.55
CA ASP A 379 13.48 -5.09 1.58
C ASP A 379 12.76 -4.88 0.23
N ILE A 380 12.84 -3.66 -0.34
CA ILE A 380 12.24 -3.34 -1.64
C ILE A 380 12.86 -4.18 -2.76
N LYS A 381 14.18 -4.34 -2.78
CA LYS A 381 14.87 -5.17 -3.76
C LYS A 381 14.51 -6.65 -3.67
N LEU A 382 14.28 -7.16 -2.46
CA LEU A 382 13.78 -8.53 -2.29
C LEU A 382 12.36 -8.68 -2.84
N LEU A 383 11.49 -7.71 -2.58
CA LEU A 383 10.10 -7.74 -3.04
C LEU A 383 9.96 -7.57 -4.56
N GLU A 384 10.82 -6.76 -5.18
CA GLU A 384 10.93 -6.63 -6.64
C GLU A 384 11.28 -7.98 -7.30
N GLN A 385 12.03 -8.83 -6.61
CA GLN A 385 12.41 -10.16 -7.08
C GLN A 385 11.37 -11.25 -6.76
N CYS A 386 10.31 -10.95 -6.01
CA CYS A 386 9.26 -11.93 -5.76
C CYS A 386 8.39 -12.08 -7.00
N TYR A 387 8.19 -13.32 -7.44
CA TYR A 387 7.41 -13.65 -8.61
C TYR A 387 6.31 -14.66 -8.25
N LEU A 388 5.11 -14.47 -8.80
CA LEU A 388 3.92 -15.25 -8.51
C LEU A 388 3.49 -16.08 -9.70
N ARG A 389 3.18 -17.36 -9.46
CA ARG A 389 2.56 -18.23 -10.47
C ARG A 389 1.48 -19.11 -9.85
N GLY A 390 0.37 -19.30 -10.56
CA GLY A 390 -0.69 -20.20 -10.14
C GLY A 390 -2.07 -19.69 -10.52
N GLN A 391 -3.10 -20.25 -9.88
CA GLN A 391 -4.47 -19.81 -10.11
C GLN A 391 -5.04 -19.17 -8.86
N HIS A 392 -5.62 -17.99 -9.01
CA HIS A 392 -6.43 -17.38 -7.96
C HIS A 392 -7.91 -17.42 -8.34
N THR A 393 -8.77 -17.23 -7.33
CA THR A 393 -10.23 -17.33 -7.50
C THR A 393 -10.92 -16.08 -7.01
N ILE A 394 -11.75 -15.48 -7.88
CA ILE A 394 -12.58 -14.30 -7.55
C ILE A 394 -14.07 -14.56 -7.83
N ASN A 395 -14.95 -13.92 -7.06
CA ASN A 395 -16.40 -14.14 -7.12
C ASN A 395 -17.14 -13.12 -7.98
N VAL A 396 -17.02 -13.23 -9.30
CA VAL A 396 -17.65 -12.30 -10.24
C VAL A 396 -19.16 -12.54 -10.35
N ARG A 397 -19.98 -11.56 -9.96
CA ARG A 397 -21.46 -11.63 -10.03
C ARG A 397 -22.04 -12.90 -9.38
N GLY A 398 -21.51 -13.25 -8.21
CA GLY A 398 -21.93 -14.45 -7.45
C GLY A 398 -21.41 -15.77 -8.01
N ARG A 399 -20.59 -15.76 -9.08
CA ARG A 399 -19.94 -16.96 -9.62
C ARG A 399 -18.45 -16.92 -9.39
N SER A 400 -17.93 -17.99 -8.80
CA SER A 400 -16.50 -18.22 -8.65
C SER A 400 -15.85 -18.41 -10.03
N ARG A 401 -14.81 -17.61 -10.33
CA ARG A 401 -14.00 -17.69 -11.55
C ARG A 401 -12.54 -17.82 -11.17
N ARG A 402 -11.82 -18.65 -11.94
CA ARG A 402 -10.37 -18.85 -11.79
C ARG A 402 -9.63 -18.08 -12.87
N PHE A 403 -8.55 -17.42 -12.49
CA PHE A 403 -7.64 -16.76 -13.42
C PHE A 403 -6.22 -17.23 -13.14
N LEU A 404 -5.42 -17.27 -14.20
CA LEU A 404 -4.01 -17.60 -14.12
C LEU A 404 -3.23 -16.32 -13.80
N ILE A 405 -2.31 -16.43 -12.84
CA ILE A 405 -1.29 -15.43 -12.56
C ILE A 405 0.05 -16.02 -12.97
N ASP A 406 0.80 -15.21 -13.69
CA ASP A 406 2.19 -15.45 -14.05
C ASP A 406 2.83 -14.07 -14.17
N GLY A 407 3.50 -13.61 -13.12
CA GLY A 407 4.09 -12.27 -13.12
C GLY A 407 4.74 -11.85 -11.81
N PRO A 408 5.46 -10.72 -11.81
CA PRO A 408 6.09 -10.18 -10.62
C PRO A 408 5.04 -9.80 -9.56
N TYR A 409 5.43 -9.85 -8.29
CA TYR A 409 4.59 -9.39 -7.19
C TYR A 409 4.42 -7.87 -7.20
N LEU A 410 5.52 -7.13 -7.35
CA LEU A 410 5.56 -5.67 -7.46
C LEU A 410 6.34 -5.25 -8.71
N ARG A 411 5.94 -4.12 -9.31
CA ARG A 411 6.76 -3.36 -10.25
C ARG A 411 7.38 -2.19 -9.50
N VAL A 412 8.70 -2.05 -9.59
CA VAL A 412 9.45 -1.03 -8.85
C VAL A 412 10.36 -0.28 -9.82
N THR A 413 10.43 1.03 -9.69
CA THR A 413 11.41 1.87 -10.39
C THR A 413 12.06 2.81 -9.37
N SER A 414 13.39 2.75 -9.24
CA SER A 414 14.12 3.59 -8.30
C SER A 414 14.32 5.00 -8.86
N VAL A 415 14.21 6.00 -7.98
CA VAL A 415 14.56 7.40 -8.26
C VAL A 415 15.83 7.73 -7.51
N LYS A 416 16.90 8.07 -8.23
CA LYS A 416 18.23 8.37 -7.66
C LYS A 416 18.46 9.88 -7.57
N GLU A 417 19.21 10.33 -6.57
CA GLU A 417 19.68 11.72 -6.51
C GLU A 417 20.80 11.96 -7.54
N THR A 418 20.81 13.13 -8.21
CA THR A 418 21.90 13.49 -9.12
C THR A 418 23.01 14.15 -8.32
N THR A 419 23.92 13.34 -7.79
CA THR A 419 25.21 13.81 -7.29
C THR A 419 26.27 13.70 -8.40
N GLN A 420 27.32 14.53 -8.37
CA GLN A 420 28.42 14.52 -9.35
C GLN A 420 29.29 13.23 -9.33
N ILE A 421 28.88 12.19 -8.60
CA ILE A 421 29.59 10.92 -8.42
C ILE A 421 28.68 9.79 -8.93
N GLU A 422 29.28 8.76 -9.54
CA GLU A 422 28.62 7.56 -10.09
C GLU A 422 27.50 7.03 -9.20
N GLU A 423 26.32 6.84 -9.82
CA GLU A 423 25.08 6.29 -9.26
C GLU A 423 24.71 6.70 -7.82
N GLY A 424 24.03 7.85 -7.67
CA GLY A 424 23.47 8.28 -6.38
C GLY A 424 22.51 7.28 -5.72
N GLU A 425 22.40 7.33 -4.39
CA GLU A 425 21.50 6.48 -3.61
C GLU A 425 20.04 6.72 -4.05
N PRO A 426 19.19 5.68 -4.11
CA PRO A 426 17.77 5.86 -4.33
C PRO A 426 17.13 6.68 -3.19
N VAL A 427 16.55 7.83 -3.53
CA VAL A 427 15.81 8.70 -2.59
C VAL A 427 14.35 8.30 -2.46
N GLY A 428 13.84 7.52 -3.43
CA GLY A 428 12.48 7.01 -3.45
C GLY A 428 12.23 6.05 -4.60
N TYR A 429 10.98 5.66 -4.74
CA TYR A 429 10.54 4.62 -5.67
C TYR A 429 9.19 4.96 -6.29
N PHE A 430 9.00 4.52 -7.53
CA PHE A 430 7.68 4.33 -8.12
C PHE A 430 7.32 2.87 -7.97
N VAL A 431 6.18 2.59 -7.34
CA VAL A 431 5.76 1.23 -7.03
C VAL A 431 4.33 0.98 -7.48
N ALA A 432 4.11 -0.15 -8.15
CA ALA A 432 2.79 -0.69 -8.44
C ALA A 432 2.72 -2.18 -8.04
N PRO A 433 1.53 -2.70 -7.73
CA PRO A 433 1.31 -4.14 -7.75
C PRO A 433 1.58 -4.71 -9.15
N GLY A 434 1.96 -5.98 -9.22
CA GLY A 434 2.02 -6.75 -10.46
C GLY A 434 0.70 -6.81 -11.21
N ALA A 435 0.69 -7.38 -12.41
CA ALA A 435 -0.50 -7.45 -13.26
C ALA A 435 -1.69 -8.22 -12.63
N TRP A 436 -1.42 -9.01 -11.58
CA TRP A 436 -2.44 -9.72 -10.79
C TRP A 436 -3.51 -8.78 -10.20
N ILE A 437 -3.20 -7.50 -9.95
CA ILE A 437 -4.18 -6.55 -9.41
C ILE A 437 -5.28 -6.21 -10.41
N ASN A 438 -4.97 -6.25 -11.71
CA ASN A 438 -5.88 -5.86 -12.79
C ASN A 438 -7.14 -6.75 -12.78
N THR A 439 -6.98 -8.04 -12.44
CA THR A 439 -8.11 -8.97 -12.31
C THR A 439 -9.06 -8.58 -11.19
N TYR A 440 -8.60 -7.89 -10.14
CA TYR A 440 -9.49 -7.41 -9.09
C TYR A 440 -10.15 -6.09 -9.47
N GLU A 441 -9.39 -5.17 -10.07
CA GLU A 441 -9.88 -3.87 -10.51
C GLU A 441 -10.94 -3.98 -11.62
N GLU A 442 -10.71 -4.82 -12.63
CA GLU A 442 -11.62 -5.02 -13.78
C GLU A 442 -13.03 -5.44 -13.33
N TYR A 443 -13.11 -6.24 -12.27
CA TYR A 443 -14.38 -6.78 -11.76
C TYR A 443 -14.91 -6.04 -10.54
N GLY A 444 -14.34 -4.87 -10.19
CA GLY A 444 -14.74 -4.08 -9.03
C GLY A 444 -14.58 -4.82 -7.70
N HIS A 445 -13.73 -5.85 -7.66
CA HIS A 445 -13.46 -6.67 -6.49
C HIS A 445 -12.38 -6.04 -5.64
N VAL A 446 -12.67 -4.87 -5.10
CA VAL A 446 -11.74 -4.13 -4.25
C VAL A 446 -11.71 -4.78 -2.85
N PHE A 447 -10.74 -5.66 -2.62
CA PHE A 447 -10.52 -6.30 -1.32
C PHE A 447 -9.34 -5.68 -0.60
N PHE A 448 -9.63 -4.66 0.21
CA PHE A 448 -8.69 -4.08 1.14
C PHE A 448 -8.88 -4.60 2.56
N ALA A 449 -7.77 -4.70 3.29
CA ALA A 449 -7.75 -4.81 4.74
C ALA A 449 -7.21 -3.50 5.32
N GLU A 450 -7.86 -3.02 6.38
CA GLU A 450 -7.36 -1.91 7.18
C GLU A 450 -6.30 -2.45 8.14
N ILE A 451 -5.05 -2.01 7.97
CA ILE A 451 -3.97 -2.30 8.91
C ILE A 451 -3.76 -1.09 9.81
N ASP A 452 -3.81 -1.32 11.12
CA ASP A 452 -3.55 -0.28 12.10
C ASP A 452 -2.08 0.15 12.10
N ARG A 453 -1.82 1.46 12.20
CA ARG A 453 -0.47 2.03 12.24
C ARG A 453 0.42 1.37 13.29
N ARG A 454 -0.16 1.00 14.43
CA ARG A 454 0.55 0.36 15.56
C ARG A 454 1.17 -0.97 15.16
N ILE A 455 0.60 -1.70 14.19
CA ILE A 455 1.20 -2.95 13.66
C ILE A 455 2.55 -2.67 13.00
N PHE A 456 2.67 -1.57 12.23
CA PHE A 456 3.92 -1.18 11.59
C PHE A 456 5.00 -0.74 12.59
N GLN A 457 4.61 -0.35 13.80
CA GLN A 457 5.50 0.08 14.87
C GLN A 457 6.02 -1.08 15.73
N LEU A 458 5.52 -2.30 15.56
CA LEU A 458 6.07 -3.49 16.20
C LEU A 458 7.49 -3.75 15.69
N HIS A 459 8.43 -4.01 16.60
CA HIS A 459 9.82 -4.18 16.20
C HIS A 459 10.01 -5.52 15.47
N PRO A 460 10.51 -5.53 14.21
CA PRO A 460 10.58 -6.74 13.39
C PRO A 460 11.37 -7.91 14.01
N HIS A 461 12.31 -7.63 14.92
CA HIS A 461 13.11 -8.66 15.60
C HIS A 461 12.63 -8.99 17.02
N ASN A 462 12.08 -8.01 17.74
CA ASN A 462 11.78 -8.19 19.18
C ASN A 462 10.33 -8.64 19.37
N ASP A 463 9.45 -8.20 18.48
CA ASP A 463 8.02 -8.44 18.53
C ASP A 463 7.58 -9.48 17.47
N GLN A 464 8.49 -10.36 17.00
CA GLN A 464 8.23 -11.29 15.88
C GLN A 464 6.91 -12.06 16.02
N ILE A 465 6.64 -12.65 17.20
CA ILE A 465 5.41 -13.41 17.43
C ILE A 465 4.18 -12.51 17.34
N ALA A 466 4.21 -11.34 17.99
CA ALA A 466 3.12 -10.38 17.99
C ALA A 466 2.85 -9.85 16.58
N LEU A 467 3.89 -9.48 15.85
CA LEU A 467 3.80 -8.96 14.49
C LEU A 467 3.22 -10.01 13.52
N ARG A 468 3.72 -11.24 13.58
CA ARG A 468 3.22 -12.35 12.76
C ARG A 468 1.74 -12.63 13.00
N ILE A 469 1.33 -12.69 14.27
CA ILE A 469 -0.08 -12.86 14.66
C ILE A 469 -0.93 -11.68 14.17
N ALA A 470 -0.49 -10.44 14.40
CA ALA A 470 -1.22 -9.24 13.99
C ALA A 470 -1.46 -9.21 12.47
N LEU A 471 -0.42 -9.47 11.67
CA LEU A 471 -0.54 -9.52 10.21
C LEU A 471 -1.55 -10.56 9.75
N TYR A 472 -1.53 -11.78 10.32
CA TYR A 472 -2.53 -12.80 9.99
C TYR A 472 -3.95 -12.38 10.41
N LEU A 473 -4.12 -11.81 11.61
CA LEU A 473 -5.43 -11.40 12.11
C LEU A 473 -6.09 -10.32 11.23
N THR A 474 -5.32 -9.41 10.64
CA THR A 474 -5.86 -8.42 9.69
C THR A 474 -6.54 -9.07 8.48
N GLU A 475 -5.95 -10.14 7.94
CA GLU A 475 -6.51 -10.93 6.84
C GLU A 475 -7.70 -11.77 7.31
N TYR A 476 -7.58 -12.38 8.49
CA TYR A 476 -8.60 -13.25 9.07
C TYR A 476 -9.89 -12.49 9.39
N TRP A 477 -9.80 -11.35 10.08
CA TRP A 477 -10.97 -10.52 10.38
C TRP A 477 -11.64 -10.01 9.11
N ARG A 478 -10.86 -9.65 8.09
CA ARG A 478 -11.41 -9.25 6.80
C ARG A 478 -12.25 -10.34 6.14
N GLN A 479 -11.84 -11.61 6.27
CA GLN A 479 -12.62 -12.75 5.78
C GLN A 479 -13.92 -12.91 6.57
N LEU A 480 -13.86 -12.78 7.90
CA LEU A 480 -15.03 -12.86 8.79
C LEU A 480 -16.02 -11.72 8.58
N THR A 481 -15.59 -10.55 8.10
CA THR A 481 -16.48 -9.43 7.76
C THR A 481 -17.63 -9.87 6.84
N ARG A 482 -17.38 -10.80 5.91
CA ARG A 482 -18.41 -11.27 4.96
C ARG A 482 -19.56 -12.00 5.64
N THR A 483 -19.30 -12.68 6.76
CA THR A 483 -20.30 -13.44 7.51
C THR A 483 -20.72 -12.73 8.80
N GLY A 484 -20.02 -11.64 9.18
CA GLY A 484 -20.19 -10.95 10.45
C GLY A 484 -19.74 -11.76 11.67
N SER A 485 -19.05 -12.89 11.47
CA SER A 485 -18.79 -13.90 12.51
C SER A 485 -17.47 -13.67 13.23
N TYR A 486 -17.21 -12.46 13.74
CA TYR A 486 -15.94 -12.12 14.40
C TYR A 486 -15.64 -12.96 15.65
N GLU A 487 -16.67 -13.48 16.32
CA GLU A 487 -16.55 -14.34 17.50
C GLU A 487 -16.18 -15.79 17.18
N GLN A 488 -15.92 -16.12 15.91
CA GLN A 488 -15.58 -17.47 15.50
C GLN A 488 -14.32 -17.96 16.24
N PRO A 489 -14.40 -19.09 16.98
CA PRO A 489 -13.24 -19.62 17.69
C PRO A 489 -12.12 -20.05 16.73
N ILE A 490 -10.88 -19.74 17.08
CA ILE A 490 -9.66 -20.21 16.43
C ILE A 490 -8.88 -21.14 17.36
N ILE A 491 -8.39 -22.25 16.83
CA ILE A 491 -7.51 -23.17 17.57
C ILE A 491 -6.10 -22.55 17.61
N MET A 492 -5.43 -22.57 18.77
CA MET A 492 -4.11 -21.95 18.93
C MET A 492 -3.08 -22.50 17.93
N GLN A 493 -3.07 -23.81 17.67
CA GLN A 493 -2.21 -24.41 16.64
C GLN A 493 -2.47 -23.82 15.24
N ASP A 494 -3.73 -23.63 14.87
CA ASP A 494 -4.12 -23.07 13.56
C ASP A 494 -3.74 -21.59 13.46
N LEU A 495 -3.88 -20.84 14.55
CA LEU A 495 -3.43 -19.44 14.65
C LEU A 495 -1.93 -19.36 14.42
N LEU A 496 -1.14 -20.16 15.14
CA LEU A 496 0.32 -20.16 15.03
C LEU A 496 0.77 -20.60 13.64
N HIS A 497 0.19 -21.68 13.11
CA HIS A 497 0.49 -22.17 11.77
C HIS A 497 0.20 -21.11 10.70
N SER A 498 -1.01 -20.53 10.71
CA SER A 498 -1.43 -19.53 9.71
C SER A 498 -0.67 -18.20 9.85
N SER A 499 -0.19 -17.89 11.06
CA SER A 499 0.69 -16.75 11.35
C SER A 499 2.16 -17.04 11.03
N MET A 500 2.51 -18.24 10.54
CA MET A 500 3.89 -18.65 10.31
C MET A 500 4.76 -18.66 11.58
N VAL A 501 4.17 -18.82 12.77
CA VAL A 501 4.91 -18.94 14.03
C VAL A 501 5.22 -20.41 14.28
N THR A 502 6.50 -20.78 14.25
CA THR A 502 6.88 -22.17 14.47
C THR A 502 6.83 -22.54 15.96
N VAL A 503 6.20 -23.67 16.25
CA VAL A 503 6.09 -24.21 17.60
C VAL A 503 7.44 -24.75 18.08
N ASP A 504 7.87 -24.30 19.26
CA ASP A 504 9.00 -24.90 19.98
C ASP A 504 8.48 -26.04 20.87
N GLU A 505 8.48 -27.25 20.33
CA GLU A 505 7.99 -28.43 21.05
C GLU A 505 8.79 -28.77 22.31
N LYS A 506 10.10 -28.43 22.33
CA LYS A 506 11.00 -28.76 23.44
C LYS A 506 10.72 -27.91 24.67
N HIS A 507 10.37 -26.64 24.46
CA HIS A 507 10.07 -25.69 25.53
C HIS A 507 8.63 -25.18 25.47
N LEU A 508 7.72 -26.04 25.00
CA LEU A 508 6.33 -25.68 24.70
C LEU A 508 5.62 -25.03 25.88
N THR A 509 5.64 -25.67 27.05
CA THR A 509 4.94 -25.20 28.25
C THR A 509 5.69 -24.13 29.03
N SER A 510 7.02 -24.26 29.16
CA SER A 510 7.80 -23.42 30.07
C SER A 510 8.17 -22.06 29.48
N ARG A 511 8.31 -21.97 28.16
CA ARG A 511 8.80 -20.75 27.49
C ARG A 511 7.93 -20.32 26.32
N PHE A 512 7.55 -21.25 25.44
CA PHE A 512 6.92 -20.89 24.18
C PHE A 512 5.49 -20.40 24.37
N ALA A 513 4.62 -21.18 25.03
CA ALA A 513 3.24 -20.78 25.30
C ALA A 513 3.15 -19.44 26.08
N PRO A 514 3.88 -19.23 27.19
CA PRO A 514 3.89 -17.94 27.88
C PRO A 514 4.33 -16.75 26.99
N ARG A 515 5.30 -16.95 26.09
CA ARG A 515 5.73 -15.90 25.15
C ARG A 515 4.68 -15.57 24.11
N VAL A 516 3.93 -16.56 23.63
CA VAL A 516 2.81 -16.34 22.72
C VAL A 516 1.67 -15.61 23.43
N GLU A 517 1.31 -16.03 24.64
CA GLU A 517 0.29 -15.36 25.45
C GLU A 517 0.69 -13.90 25.76
N ALA A 518 1.94 -13.66 26.13
CA ALA A 518 2.46 -12.30 26.34
C ALA A 518 2.42 -11.46 25.05
N ALA A 519 2.70 -12.06 23.88
CA ALA A 519 2.59 -11.38 22.59
C ALA A 519 1.13 -10.99 22.28
N ILE A 520 0.18 -11.89 22.52
CA ILE A 520 -1.26 -11.62 22.35
C ILE A 520 -1.71 -10.52 23.31
N GLN A 521 -1.34 -10.61 24.58
CA GLN A 521 -1.67 -9.60 25.59
C GLN A 521 -1.12 -8.22 25.22
N ARG A 522 0.11 -8.15 24.72
CA ARG A 522 0.70 -6.91 24.20
C ARG A 522 -0.10 -6.32 23.03
N LEU A 523 -0.61 -7.16 22.13
CA LEU A 523 -1.46 -6.69 21.03
C LEU A 523 -2.80 -6.14 21.53
N VAL A 524 -3.36 -6.71 22.61
CA VAL A 524 -4.56 -6.19 23.28
C VAL A 524 -4.28 -4.86 23.97
N GLU A 525 -3.18 -4.76 24.72
CA GLU A 525 -2.77 -3.51 25.40
C GLU A 525 -2.50 -2.37 24.44
N GLN A 526 -1.92 -2.68 23.27
CA GLN A 526 -1.74 -1.71 22.20
C GLN A 526 -3.04 -1.40 21.46
N GLY A 527 -4.14 -2.11 21.72
CA GLY A 527 -5.42 -1.94 21.02
C GLY A 527 -5.39 -2.37 19.56
N ILE A 528 -4.43 -3.21 19.17
CA ILE A 528 -4.39 -3.88 17.86
C ILE A 528 -5.42 -5.01 17.82
N ILE A 529 -5.57 -5.74 18.93
CA ILE A 529 -6.66 -6.67 19.19
C ILE A 529 -7.63 -5.99 20.16
N GLY A 530 -8.93 -6.05 19.87
CA GLY A 530 -9.95 -5.49 20.76
C GLY A 530 -10.13 -6.34 22.02
N GLU A 531 -10.21 -7.66 21.85
CA GLU A 531 -10.30 -8.61 22.95
C GLU A 531 -9.65 -9.96 22.55
N ALA A 532 -8.95 -10.60 23.50
CA ALA A 532 -8.45 -11.96 23.36
C ALA A 532 -8.95 -12.82 24.53
N ARG A 533 -9.73 -13.86 24.24
CA ARG A 533 -10.37 -14.70 25.26
C ARG A 533 -10.11 -16.18 25.03
N LEU A 534 -9.59 -16.85 26.05
CA LEU A 534 -9.49 -18.31 26.09
C LEU A 534 -10.89 -18.91 26.33
N LEU A 535 -11.33 -19.79 25.44
CA LEU A 535 -12.65 -20.45 25.52
C LEU A 535 -12.57 -21.87 26.09
N THR A 536 -11.45 -22.55 25.89
CA THR A 536 -11.22 -23.91 26.42
C THR A 536 -10.36 -23.84 27.67
N PRO A 537 -10.78 -24.39 28.82
CA PRO A 537 -9.95 -24.41 30.01
C PRO A 537 -8.70 -25.29 29.79
N ILE A 538 -7.54 -24.80 30.21
CA ILE A 538 -6.27 -25.52 30.12
C ILE A 538 -5.87 -25.99 31.52
N PRO A 539 -5.66 -27.31 31.75
CA PRO A 539 -5.23 -27.82 33.03
C PRO A 539 -3.74 -27.56 33.25
N GLN A 540 -3.37 -26.31 33.57
CA GLN A 540 -1.99 -25.87 33.79
C GLN A 540 -1.30 -26.59 34.98
N ASN A 541 -2.08 -27.25 35.83
CA ASN A 541 -1.59 -28.09 36.93
C ASN A 541 -1.01 -29.44 36.49
N LYS A 542 -1.20 -29.85 35.23
CA LYS A 542 -0.61 -31.09 34.69
C LYS A 542 0.77 -30.81 34.09
N ALA A 543 1.71 -31.74 34.28
CA ALA A 543 2.95 -31.71 33.51
C ALA A 543 2.62 -31.81 32.01
N GLN A 544 3.30 -31.02 31.18
CA GLN A 544 3.19 -31.05 29.71
C GLN A 544 1.81 -30.64 29.14
N TRP A 545 1.10 -29.70 29.76
CA TRP A 545 -0.17 -29.11 29.28
C TRP A 545 -0.11 -28.44 27.89
N GLY A 546 1.06 -28.40 27.25
CA GLY A 546 1.30 -27.67 26.01
C GLY A 546 0.51 -28.23 24.82
N LYS A 547 0.26 -29.55 24.78
CA LYS A 547 -0.56 -30.15 23.73
C LYS A 547 -2.01 -29.70 23.83
N GLU A 548 -2.55 -29.67 25.04
CA GLU A 548 -3.88 -29.14 25.32
C GLU A 548 -3.98 -27.64 25.02
N TRP A 549 -2.93 -26.86 25.30
CA TRP A 549 -2.87 -25.44 24.93
C TRP A 549 -2.87 -25.23 23.42
N LEU A 550 -2.14 -26.04 22.65
CA LEU A 550 -2.19 -25.99 21.19
C LEU A 550 -3.60 -26.27 20.64
N GLN A 551 -4.37 -27.14 21.30
CA GLN A 551 -5.75 -27.45 20.95
C GLN A 551 -6.78 -26.50 21.58
N ALA A 552 -6.35 -25.55 22.40
CA ALA A 552 -7.24 -24.63 23.06
C ALA A 552 -7.87 -23.68 22.03
N LYS A 553 -9.16 -23.41 22.21
CA LYS A 553 -9.91 -22.47 21.38
C LYS A 553 -9.82 -21.08 21.99
N TRP A 554 -9.56 -20.11 21.14
CA TRP A 554 -9.49 -18.70 21.48
C TRP A 554 -10.49 -17.91 20.65
N CYS A 555 -11.03 -16.84 21.22
CA CYS A 555 -11.74 -15.80 20.50
C CYS A 555 -10.83 -14.57 20.42
N MET A 556 -10.57 -14.07 19.22
CA MET A 556 -9.75 -12.89 18.98
C MET A 556 -10.57 -11.85 18.23
N LEU A 557 -11.08 -10.85 18.95
CA LEU A 557 -11.95 -9.82 18.38
C LEU A 557 -11.14 -8.66 17.81
N PRO A 558 -11.50 -8.13 16.63
CA PRO A 558 -10.97 -6.87 16.15
C PRO A 558 -11.34 -5.70 17.08
N PRO A 559 -10.58 -4.60 17.07
CA PRO A 559 -11.00 -3.35 17.69
C PRO A 559 -12.37 -2.87 17.18
N LEU A 560 -13.16 -2.22 18.05
CA LEU A 560 -14.52 -1.78 17.73
C LEU A 560 -14.57 -0.80 16.57
N ASP A 561 -13.61 0.12 16.48
CA ASP A 561 -13.49 1.09 15.40
C ASP A 561 -13.23 0.41 14.05
N LEU A 562 -12.43 -0.67 14.05
CA LEU A 562 -12.20 -1.49 12.85
C LEU A 562 -13.48 -2.19 12.39
N MET A 563 -14.27 -2.74 13.33
CA MET A 563 -15.57 -3.35 13.01
C MET A 563 -16.53 -2.34 12.38
N GLN A 564 -16.60 -1.13 12.95
CA GLN A 564 -17.46 -0.05 12.46
C GLN A 564 -17.06 0.39 11.05
N ARG A 565 -15.75 0.55 10.77
CA ARG A 565 -15.25 0.87 9.42
C ARG A 565 -15.68 -0.18 8.39
N TYR A 566 -15.50 -1.47 8.72
CA TYR A 566 -15.91 -2.54 7.81
C TYR A 566 -17.42 -2.61 7.58
N GLN A 567 -18.23 -2.32 8.59
CA GLN A 567 -19.69 -2.23 8.44
C GLN A 567 -20.09 -1.05 7.52
N HIS A 568 -19.39 0.09 7.65
CA HIS A 568 -19.62 1.25 6.81
C HIS A 568 -19.29 0.97 5.34
N SER A 569 -18.07 0.47 5.06
CA SER A 569 -17.66 0.13 3.68
C SER A 569 -18.54 -0.96 3.05
N ALA A 570 -19.04 -1.91 3.83
CA ALA A 570 -19.99 -2.92 3.33
C ALA A 570 -21.33 -2.29 2.92
N SER A 571 -21.77 -1.23 3.59
CA SER A 571 -23.03 -0.53 3.30
C SER A 571 -22.92 0.32 2.03
N GLU A 572 -21.78 0.99 1.81
CA GLU A 572 -21.54 1.83 0.62
C GLU A 572 -21.51 1.01 -0.69
N LEU A 573 -20.91 -0.19 -0.65
CA LEU A 573 -20.84 -1.11 -1.78
C LEU A 573 -22.21 -1.67 -2.22
N VAL A 574 -23.23 -1.64 -1.35
CA VAL A 574 -24.60 -2.05 -1.69
C VAL A 574 -25.36 -0.93 -2.41
N THR A 575 -24.96 0.33 -2.19
CA THR A 575 -25.65 1.51 -2.74
C THR A 575 -25.10 2.00 -4.08
N THR A 576 -23.92 1.53 -4.51
CA THR A 576 -23.33 1.91 -5.79
C THR A 576 -23.78 0.95 -6.90
N PRO A 577 -24.51 1.42 -7.93
CA PRO A 577 -24.83 0.58 -9.07
C PRO A 577 -23.51 0.21 -9.80
N PRO A 578 -23.37 -1.03 -10.30
CA PRO A 578 -22.16 -1.41 -11.02
C PRO A 578 -21.98 -0.49 -12.23
N LEU A 579 -20.77 0.05 -12.38
CA LEU A 579 -20.36 0.82 -13.55
C LEU A 579 -20.79 0.09 -14.82
N SER A 580 -21.67 0.73 -15.59
CA SER A 580 -22.15 0.23 -16.88
C SER A 580 -20.95 0.04 -17.80
N LEU A 581 -20.53 -1.21 -17.97
CA LEU A 581 -19.66 -1.61 -19.06
C LEU A 581 -20.39 -1.25 -20.35
N LYS A 582 -19.84 -0.31 -21.13
CA LYS A 582 -20.27 -0.02 -22.50
C LYS A 582 -20.47 -1.35 -23.23
N GLU A 583 -21.72 -1.69 -23.52
CA GLU A 583 -22.06 -2.87 -24.31
C GLU A 583 -21.33 -2.75 -25.65
N LYS A 584 -20.48 -3.73 -25.97
CA LYS A 584 -19.92 -3.86 -27.32
C LYS A 584 -21.09 -3.97 -28.29
N PRO A 585 -21.08 -3.25 -29.42
CA PRO A 585 -22.17 -3.29 -30.38
C PRO A 585 -22.30 -4.72 -30.91
N THR A 586 -23.44 -5.34 -30.62
CA THR A 586 -23.82 -6.64 -31.19
C THR A 586 -23.85 -6.54 -32.71
N ARG A 587 -22.92 -7.24 -33.36
CA ARG A 587 -22.93 -7.46 -34.82
C ARG A 587 -24.28 -8.04 -35.24
N GLY A 588 -25.01 -7.27 -36.04
CA GLY A 588 -26.29 -7.67 -36.61
C GLY A 588 -26.17 -8.98 -37.40
N ARG A 589 -26.96 -9.97 -36.99
CA ARG A 589 -27.17 -11.23 -37.71
C ARG A 589 -28.01 -10.92 -38.96
N LYS A 590 -27.38 -10.95 -40.15
CA LYS A 590 -28.09 -10.92 -41.43
C LYS A 590 -29.08 -12.09 -41.48
N LYS A 591 -30.38 -11.79 -41.53
CA LYS A 591 -31.41 -12.73 -41.97
C LYS A 591 -31.26 -12.92 -43.48
N ARG A 592 -31.16 -14.17 -43.91
CA ARG A 592 -31.42 -14.58 -45.30
C ARG A 592 -32.90 -14.36 -45.62
N THR A 593 -33.16 -13.67 -46.70
CA THR A 593 -34.30 -13.85 -47.61
C THR A 593 -33.72 -13.97 -48.99
#